data_AF-A0A535W9D8-F1
#
_entry.id   AF-A0A535W9D8-F1
#
_cell.length_a   1.000
_cell.length_b   1.000
_cell.length_c   1.000
_cell.angle_alpha   90.00
_cell.angle_beta   90.00
_cell.angle_gamma   90.00
#
_symmetry.space_group_name_H-M   'P 1'
#
loop_
_entity.id
_entity.type
_entity.pdbx_description
1 polymer ?
#
loop_
_entity_poly.entity_id
_entity_poly.type
_entity_poly.pdbx_seq_one_letter_code
_entity_poly.pdbx_strand_id
1 'polypeptide(L)' 'MRSRIPKVLHPICGRPMIDWVLEAVNEAGAKHVTVIANPHHADVAAHLDGRVELVYQRDPRG' A
#
# COMPACT_ATOMS: atom_id res chain seq x y z
N MET A 1 12.77 4.10 5.71
CA MET A 1 12.82 4.96 6.93
C MET A 1 13.68 4.25 7.96
N ARG A 2 14.22 4.93 8.97
CA ARG A 2 14.87 4.25 10.11
C ARG A 2 13.81 3.65 11.05
N SER A 3 12.96 2.79 10.51
CA SER A 3 11.77 2.23 11.14
C SER A 3 11.57 0.80 10.62
N ARG A 4 11.04 -0.07 11.48
CA ARG A 4 10.64 -1.45 11.10
C ARG A 4 9.28 -1.49 10.42
N ILE A 5 8.48 -0.44 10.58
CA ILE A 5 7.18 -0.32 9.89
C ILE A 5 7.47 0.00 8.42
N PRO A 6 6.81 -0.63 7.44
CA PRO A 6 6.91 -0.22 6.05
C PRO A 6 6.49 1.24 5.86
N LYS A 7 7.18 1.97 4.97
CA LYS A 7 6.94 3.40 4.73
C LYS A 7 5.44 3.72 4.60
N VAL A 8 4.72 2.93 3.82
CA VAL A 8 3.32 3.15 3.46
C VAL A 8 2.32 2.84 4.57
N LEU A 9 2.74 2.12 5.62
CA LEU A 9 1.91 1.83 6.80
C LEU A 9 2.16 2.79 7.96
N HIS A 10 3.09 3.74 7.81
CA HIS A 10 3.26 4.77 8.84
C HIS A 10 2.00 5.65 8.90
N PRO A 11 1.50 5.96 10.12
CA PRO A 11 0.31 6.76 10.28
C PRO A 11 0.57 8.24 9.95
N ILE A 12 -0.39 8.86 9.26
CA ILE A 12 -0.52 10.30 9.05
C ILE A 12 -1.92 10.67 9.54
N CYS A 13 -1.98 11.53 10.56
CA CYS A 13 -3.23 11.86 11.25
C CYS A 13 -4.01 10.63 11.74
N GLY A 14 -3.30 9.61 12.23
CA GLY A 14 -3.89 8.37 12.76
C GLY A 14 -4.26 7.30 11.71
N ARG A 15 -4.12 7.60 10.40
CA ARG A 15 -4.43 6.67 9.30
C ARG A 15 -3.16 6.27 8.54
N PRO A 16 -2.96 5.00 8.16
CA PRO A 16 -1.83 4.58 7.32
C PRO A 16 -1.71 5.42 6.04
N MET A 17 -0.49 5.84 5.70
CA MET A 17 -0.20 6.69 4.54
C MET A 17 -0.87 6.18 3.24
N ILE A 18 -0.86 4.87 2.99
CA ILE A 18 -1.46 4.28 1.79
C ILE A 18 -2.97 4.45 1.72
N ASP A 19 -3.67 4.46 2.85
CA ASP A 19 -5.14 4.49 2.85
C ASP A 19 -5.67 5.85 2.39
N TRP A 20 -4.91 6.93 2.57
CA TRP A 20 -5.22 8.25 2.00
C TRP A 20 -5.21 8.22 0.47
N VAL A 21 -4.24 7.53 -0.13
CA VAL A 21 -4.15 7.39 -1.58
C VAL A 21 -5.27 6.50 -2.12
N LEU A 22 -5.54 5.38 -1.43
CA LEU A 22 -6.60 4.45 -1.83
C LEU A 22 -7.98 5.10 -1.81
N GLU A 23 -8.28 5.91 -0.78
CA GLU A 23 -9.52 6.68 -0.74
C GLU A 23 -9.58 7.69 -1.88
N ALA A 24 -8.54 8.48 -2.10
CA ALA A 24 -8.52 9.49 -3.16
C ALA A 24 -8.75 8.87 -4.55
N VAL A 25 -8.14 7.72 -4.86
CA VAL A 25 -8.34 7.06 -6.17
C VAL A 25 -9.75 6.45 -6.28
N ASN A 26 -10.30 5.93 -5.19
CA ASN A 26 -11.67 5.41 -5.17
C ASN A 26 -12.69 6.54 -5.36
N GLU A 27 -12.51 7.67 -4.67
CA GLU A 27 -13.34 8.87 -4.82
C GLU A 27 -13.23 9.47 -6.23
N ALA A 28 -12.06 9.37 -6.87
CA ALA A 28 -11.87 9.75 -8.26
C ALA A 28 -12.55 8.80 -9.27
N GLY A 29 -13.14 7.68 -8.80
CA GLY A 29 -13.88 6.73 -9.63
C GLY A 29 -13.02 5.65 -10.28
N ALA A 30 -11.81 5.38 -9.75
CA ALA A 30 -10.99 4.27 -10.21
C ALA A 30 -11.72 2.93 -9.99
N LYS A 31 -11.89 2.15 -11.07
CA LYS A 31 -12.58 0.86 -11.01
C LYS A 31 -11.65 -0.32 -10.69
N HIS A 32 -10.37 -0.14 -10.98
CA HIS A 32 -9.32 -1.14 -10.78
C HIS A 32 -8.14 -0.46 -10.13
N VAL A 33 -7.74 -0.96 -8.97
CA VAL A 33 -6.61 -0.44 -8.20
C VAL A 33 -5.64 -1.59 -7.97
N THR A 34 -4.45 -1.46 -8.55
CA THR A 34 -3.36 -2.43 -8.39
C THR A 34 -2.26 -1.79 -7.55
N VAL A 35 -1.83 -2.48 -6.50
CA VAL A 35 -0.72 -2.05 -5.64
C VAL A 35 0.48 -2.94 -5.85
N ILE A 36 1.62 -2.31 -6.11
CA ILE A 36 2.91 -2.98 -6.17
C ILE A 36 3.53 -3.01 -4.76
N ALA A 37 3.75 -4.21 -4.24
CA ALA A 37 4.35 -4.42 -2.92
C ALA A 37 5.69 -5.15 -3.02
N ASN A 38 6.54 -4.96 -2.02
CA ASN A 38 7.71 -5.80 -1.82
C ASN A 38 7.25 -7.13 -1.15
N PRO A 39 7.61 -8.31 -1.67
CA PRO A 39 7.21 -9.59 -1.10
C PRO A 39 7.67 -9.81 0.35
N HIS A 40 8.68 -9.08 0.82
CA HIS A 40 9.17 -9.15 2.20
C HIS A 40 8.35 -8.31 3.20
N HIS A 41 7.37 -7.53 2.74
CA HIS A 41 6.47 -6.74 3.59
C HIS A 41 5.10 -7.42 3.69
N ALA A 42 5.05 -8.55 4.38
CA ALA A 42 3.82 -9.33 4.56
C ALA A 42 2.70 -8.53 5.27
N ASP A 43 3.07 -7.56 6.10
CA ASP A 43 2.16 -6.63 6.76
C ASP A 43 1.46 -5.66 5.79
N VAL A 44 2.14 -5.23 4.72
CA VAL A 44 1.49 -4.44 3.65
C VAL A 44 0.46 -5.29 2.92
N ALA A 45 0.81 -6.53 2.58
CA ALA A 45 -0.10 -7.46 1.92
C ALA A 45 -1.33 -7.74 2.81
N ALA A 46 -1.11 -8.04 4.08
CA ALA A 46 -2.17 -8.30 5.05
C ALA A 46 -3.07 -7.08 5.28
N HIS A 47 -2.50 -5.87 5.33
CA HIS A 47 -3.30 -4.65 5.40
C HIS A 47 -4.21 -4.54 4.18
N LEU A 48 -3.67 -4.73 2.98
CA LEU A 48 -4.38 -4.49 1.72
C LEU A 48 -5.29 -5.63 1.25
N ASP A 49 -5.38 -6.73 2.00
CA ASP A 49 -6.13 -7.93 1.59
C ASP A 49 -7.59 -7.62 1.26
N GLY A 50 -8.06 -8.13 0.13
CA GLY A 50 -9.41 -7.90 -0.39
C GLY A 50 -9.75 -6.48 -0.85
N ARG A 51 -8.84 -5.50 -0.72
CA ARG A 51 -9.10 -4.09 -1.07
C ARG A 51 -8.58 -3.68 -2.44
N VAL A 52 -7.54 -4.36 -2.93
CA VAL A 52 -6.82 -4.04 -4.17
C VAL A 52 -6.31 -5.31 -4.82
N GLU A 53 -5.97 -5.24 -6.10
CA GLU A 53 -5.13 -6.26 -6.70
C GLU A 53 -3.68 -6.06 -6.23
N LEU A 54 -3.07 -7.11 -5.68
CA LEU A 54 -1.69 -7.04 -5.18
C LEU A 54 -0.73 -7.72 -6.16
N VAL A 55 0.30 -6.99 -6.57
CA VAL A 55 1.40 -7.52 -7.38
C VAL A 55 2.73 -7.30 -6.67
N TYR A 56 3.69 -8.20 -6.88
CA TYR A 56 4.97 -8.16 -6.17
C TYR A 56 6.12 -7.70 -7.06
N GLN A 57 6.86 -6.70 -6.59
CA GLN A 57 8.16 -6.33 -7.13
C GLN A 57 9.25 -6.98 -6.26
N ARG A 58 9.98 -7.94 -6.83
CA ARG A 58 11.07 -8.64 -6.13
C ARG A 58 12.27 -7.73 -5.87
N ASP A 59 12.75 -7.05 -6.92
CA ASP A 59 13.87 -6.12 -6.84
C ASP A 59 13.42 -4.69 -7.20
N PRO A 60 13.77 -3.67 -6.41
CA PRO A 60 13.47 -2.28 -6.75
C PRO A 60 14.38 -1.83 -7.90
N ARG A 61 13.83 -1.77 -9.12
CA ARG A 61 14.59 -1.42 -10.34
C ARG A 61 14.26 -0.05 -10.94
N GLY A 62 13.47 0.76 -10.24
CA GLY A 62 12.89 1.99 -10.78
C GLY A 62 11.51 1.72 -11.34
#